data_AF-A0A2N3BTI1-F1
#
_entry.id   AF-A0A2N3BTI1-F1
#
_cell.length_a   1.000
_cell.length_b   1.000
_cell.length_c   1.000
_cell.angle_alpha   90.00
_cell.angle_beta   90.00
_cell.angle_gamma   90.00
#
_symmetry.space_group_name_H-M   'P 1'
#
loop_
_entity.id
_entity.type
_entity.pdbx_description
1 polymer ?
#
loop_
_entity_poly.entity_id
_entity_poly.type
_entity_poly.pdbx_seq_one_letter_code
_entity_poly.pdbx_strand_id
1 'polypeptide(L)'
;MPDLTIKRNHDMLGKIVSTTLIGALMATAAFAESPTKVKDVDVSIDLTAITNPKAAAYWTTVSDDLEGAIVARVTDQIADDGVNISVDISELALSNSFQSAFDIEQSSLVGDVKITSETNNTKFEAFELSVSFDQASQFLPEGYDLAQVTSDSKEYYTAMIGAFADAVVKHLE
;
A
#
# COMPACT_ATOMS: atom_id res chain seq x y z
N MET A 1 24.88 91.96 -3.36
CA MET A 1 23.87 92.43 -4.35
C MET A 1 23.94 91.51 -5.55
N PRO A 2 22.82 91.30 -6.25
CA PRO A 2 21.76 90.31 -5.95
C PRO A 2 22.28 88.87 -6.29
N ASP A 3 21.53 87.76 -6.18
CA ASP A 3 20.36 87.40 -6.99
C ASP A 3 19.42 86.42 -6.26
N LEU A 4 18.19 86.33 -6.76
CA LEU A 4 17.01 85.75 -6.11
C LEU A 4 16.24 84.83 -7.08
N THR A 5 15.72 83.71 -6.55
CA THR A 5 14.38 83.17 -6.89
C THR A 5 14.19 82.22 -8.10
N ILE A 6 13.35 81.17 -7.87
CA ILE A 6 12.85 80.09 -8.77
C ILE A 6 13.93 79.04 -9.16
N LYS A 7 13.76 77.70 -9.06
CA LYS A 7 12.75 76.74 -8.49
C LYS A 7 13.52 75.44 -8.09
N ARG A 8 12.97 74.24 -7.76
CA ARG A 8 11.65 73.58 -7.89
C ARG A 8 11.50 72.54 -6.75
N ASN A 9 10.27 72.34 -6.26
CA ASN A 9 9.92 71.39 -5.19
C ASN A 9 10.33 69.93 -5.50
N HIS A 10 10.62 69.15 -4.45
CA HIS A 10 9.76 68.03 -4.00
C HIS A 10 10.18 67.54 -2.61
N ASP A 11 9.19 67.25 -1.77
CA ASP A 11 9.33 66.79 -0.40
C ASP A 11 10.07 65.46 -0.30
N MET A 12 11.18 65.42 0.45
CA MET A 12 11.83 64.15 0.82
C MET A 12 11.30 63.65 2.16
N LEU A 13 10.31 62.77 2.03
CA LEU A 13 10.30 61.44 2.64
C LEU A 13 10.68 61.37 4.13
N GLY A 14 9.66 61.49 4.99
CA GLY A 14 9.58 60.54 6.09
C GLY A 14 9.24 59.15 5.53
N LYS A 15 10.09 58.13 5.77
CA LYS A 15 9.73 56.74 5.52
C LYS A 15 10.49 55.75 6.41
N ILE A 16 9.70 55.22 7.34
CA ILE A 16 9.89 54.02 8.16
C ILE A 16 10.83 53.00 7.51
N VAL A 17 11.90 52.61 8.21
CA VAL A 17 12.73 51.46 7.82
C VAL A 17 12.03 50.18 8.25
N SER A 18 11.41 49.49 7.30
CA SER A 18 10.81 48.17 7.54
C SER A 18 11.89 47.09 7.60
N THR A 19 12.06 46.46 8.76
CA THR A 19 12.93 45.29 8.91
C THR A 19 12.24 44.04 8.36
N THR A 20 12.46 43.73 7.08
CA THR A 20 11.99 42.48 6.48
C THR A 20 12.85 41.31 6.96
N LEU A 21 12.29 40.47 7.84
CA LEU A 21 12.90 39.21 8.22
C LEU A 21 12.73 38.20 7.06
N ILE A 22 13.80 37.93 6.31
CA ILE A 22 13.78 36.91 5.26
C ILE A 22 13.90 35.53 5.92
N GLY A 23 12.75 34.92 6.22
CA GLY A 23 12.67 33.51 6.59
C GLY A 23 12.91 32.64 5.36
N ALA A 24 14.10 32.07 5.24
CA ALA A 24 14.40 31.09 4.21
C ALA A 24 13.68 29.76 4.53
N LEU A 25 12.49 29.55 3.96
CA LEU A 25 11.93 28.21 3.87
C LEU A 25 12.84 27.37 2.97
N MET A 26 13.64 26.49 3.57
CA MET A 26 14.17 25.35 2.84
C MET A 26 13.01 24.41 2.56
N ALA A 27 12.38 24.56 1.40
CA ALA A 27 11.47 23.58 0.87
C ALA A 27 12.26 22.31 0.57
N THR A 28 12.26 21.35 1.50
CA THR A 28 12.74 20.00 1.26
C THR A 28 11.79 19.35 0.25
N ALA A 29 12.14 19.44 -1.03
CA ALA A 29 11.51 18.62 -2.05
C ALA A 29 11.81 17.16 -1.69
N ALA A 30 10.81 16.45 -1.17
CA ALA A 30 10.84 15.01 -1.14
C ALA A 30 10.87 14.54 -2.61
N PHE A 31 12.00 13.98 -3.03
CA PHE A 31 12.04 13.27 -4.30
C PHE A 31 11.17 12.02 -4.12
N ALA A 32 10.06 11.96 -4.85
CA ALA A 32 9.38 10.70 -5.06
C ALA A 32 10.36 9.81 -5.84
N GLU A 33 10.79 8.70 -5.23
CA GLU A 33 11.50 7.66 -5.97
C GLU A 33 10.55 7.11 -7.03
N SER A 34 11.07 6.76 -8.21
CA SER A 34 10.23 6.18 -9.25
C SER A 34 9.71 4.82 -8.78
N PRO A 35 8.40 4.54 -8.84
CA PRO A 35 7.82 3.31 -8.30
C PRO A 35 8.47 2.08 -8.96
N THR A 36 8.73 1.05 -8.13
CA THR A 36 9.43 -0.18 -8.57
C THR A 36 8.69 -0.82 -9.73
N LYS A 37 9.36 -0.99 -10.87
CA LYS A 37 8.76 -1.67 -12.03
C LYS A 37 8.58 -3.15 -11.76
N VAL A 38 7.41 -3.68 -12.10
CA VAL A 38 7.02 -5.09 -11.93
C VAL A 38 6.99 -5.73 -13.32
N LYS A 39 7.63 -6.88 -13.44
CA LYS A 39 7.65 -7.69 -14.66
C LYS A 39 6.59 -8.78 -14.62
N ASP A 40 6.52 -9.49 -13.50
CA ASP A 40 5.72 -10.70 -13.35
C ASP A 40 5.25 -10.87 -11.90
N VAL A 41 4.09 -11.52 -11.72
CA VAL A 41 3.54 -11.86 -10.41
C VAL A 41 3.07 -13.32 -10.47
N ASP A 42 3.62 -14.16 -9.59
CA ASP A 42 3.30 -15.58 -9.46
C ASP A 42 2.82 -15.86 -8.04
N VAL A 43 1.67 -16.51 -7.87
CA VAL A 43 1.09 -16.82 -6.56
C VAL A 43 0.81 -18.31 -6.44
N SER A 44 1.54 -18.98 -5.55
CA SER A 44 1.37 -20.39 -5.23
C SER A 44 0.66 -20.59 -3.89
N ILE A 45 -0.08 -21.69 -3.75
CA ILE A 45 -0.62 -22.16 -2.46
C ILE A 45 -0.60 -23.68 -2.39
N ASP A 46 -0.23 -24.22 -1.24
CA ASP A 46 -0.48 -25.63 -0.93
C ASP A 46 -1.92 -25.82 -0.41
N LEU A 47 -2.85 -26.09 -1.34
CA LEU A 47 -4.25 -26.40 -1.01
C LEU A 47 -4.40 -27.64 -0.09
N THR A 48 -3.37 -28.49 0.08
CA THR A 48 -3.45 -29.64 0.99
C THR A 48 -3.51 -29.23 2.47
N ALA A 49 -3.12 -28.01 2.80
CA ALA A 49 -3.31 -27.42 4.13
C ALA A 49 -4.79 -27.11 4.45
N ILE A 50 -5.66 -26.95 3.43
CA ILE A 50 -7.06 -26.55 3.60
C ILE A 50 -7.92 -27.78 3.95
N THR A 51 -7.93 -28.13 5.23
CA THR A 51 -8.67 -29.30 5.75
C THR A 51 -10.19 -29.09 5.89
N ASN A 52 -10.67 -27.84 5.83
CA ASN A 52 -12.08 -27.50 6.01
C ASN A 52 -12.83 -27.45 4.66
N PRO A 53 -13.87 -28.30 4.42
CA PRO A 53 -14.60 -28.32 3.16
C PRO A 53 -15.34 -27.02 2.80
N LYS A 54 -15.76 -26.23 3.79
CA LYS A 54 -16.35 -24.90 3.54
C LYS A 54 -15.29 -23.92 3.08
N ALA A 55 -14.12 -23.90 3.73
CA ALA A 55 -13.01 -23.06 3.30
C ALA A 55 -12.55 -23.45 1.88
N ALA A 56 -12.42 -24.76 1.61
CA ALA A 56 -12.06 -25.25 0.27
C ALA A 56 -13.00 -24.71 -0.84
N ALA A 57 -14.29 -24.51 -0.57
CA ALA A 57 -15.23 -23.96 -1.56
C ALA A 57 -15.01 -22.48 -1.92
N TYR A 58 -14.31 -21.71 -1.09
CA TYR A 58 -14.00 -20.28 -1.32
C TYR A 58 -12.52 -20.03 -1.65
N TRP A 59 -11.63 -20.88 -1.13
CA TRP A 59 -10.18 -20.68 -1.20
C TRP A 59 -9.50 -21.49 -2.32
N THR A 60 -10.25 -22.23 -3.16
CA THR A 60 -9.70 -22.92 -4.34
C THR A 60 -9.14 -21.99 -5.43
N THR A 61 -9.58 -20.73 -5.47
CA THR A 61 -9.13 -19.72 -6.46
C THR A 61 -8.21 -18.67 -5.85
N VAL A 62 -7.76 -18.86 -4.61
CA VAL A 62 -6.97 -17.86 -3.85
C VAL A 62 -5.69 -17.42 -4.56
N SER A 63 -5.01 -18.32 -5.28
CA SER A 63 -3.85 -17.97 -6.12
C SER A 63 -4.24 -16.93 -7.18
N ASP A 64 -5.14 -17.31 -8.09
CA ASP A 64 -5.61 -16.47 -9.21
C ASP A 64 -6.20 -15.13 -8.71
N ASP A 65 -6.99 -15.17 -7.63
CA ASP A 65 -7.63 -13.99 -7.05
C ASP A 65 -6.61 -13.04 -6.39
N LEU A 66 -5.58 -13.58 -5.72
CA LEU A 66 -4.53 -12.79 -5.08
C LEU A 66 -3.52 -12.24 -6.11
N GLU A 67 -3.15 -13.03 -7.11
CA GLU A 67 -2.35 -12.59 -8.26
C GLU A 67 -3.05 -11.42 -8.96
N GLY A 68 -4.32 -11.61 -9.33
CA GLY A 68 -5.15 -10.57 -9.94
C GLY A 68 -5.29 -9.33 -9.05
N ALA A 69 -5.42 -9.49 -7.74
CA ALA A 69 -5.48 -8.37 -6.80
C ALA A 69 -4.15 -7.60 -6.67
N ILE A 70 -3.00 -8.26 -6.77
CA ILE A 70 -1.68 -7.62 -6.80
C ILE A 70 -1.50 -6.90 -8.14
N VAL A 71 -1.70 -7.60 -9.28
CA VAL A 71 -1.57 -7.06 -10.64
C VAL A 71 -2.46 -5.82 -10.85
N ALA A 72 -3.70 -5.84 -10.34
CA ALA A 72 -4.61 -4.69 -10.41
C ALA A 72 -4.12 -3.44 -9.65
N ARG A 73 -3.26 -3.60 -8.63
CA ARG A 73 -2.63 -2.49 -7.89
C ARG A 73 -1.35 -1.98 -8.55
N VAL A 74 -0.62 -2.86 -9.25
CA VAL A 74 0.66 -2.53 -9.91
C VAL A 74 0.52 -2.27 -11.42
N THR A 75 -0.70 -2.12 -11.95
CA THR A 75 -0.95 -1.98 -13.40
C THR A 75 -0.17 -0.83 -14.05
N ASP A 76 -0.03 0.32 -13.38
CA ASP A 76 0.77 1.46 -13.87
C ASP A 76 2.31 1.26 -13.72
N GLN A 77 2.71 0.18 -13.05
CA GLN A 77 4.09 -0.19 -12.75
C GLN A 77 4.59 -1.35 -13.61
N ILE A 78 3.74 -1.98 -14.43
CA ILE A 78 4.14 -3.08 -15.33
C ILE A 78 5.16 -2.60 -16.38
N ALA A 79 6.22 -3.38 -16.58
CA ALA A 79 7.21 -3.20 -17.65
C ALA A 79 7.90 -4.53 -18.00
N ASP A 80 8.44 -4.64 -19.23
CA ASP A 80 9.21 -5.83 -19.66
C ASP A 80 10.48 -6.03 -18.82
N ASP A 81 11.04 -4.95 -18.26
CA ASP A 81 12.12 -4.91 -17.29
C ASP A 81 11.63 -4.46 -15.90
N GLY A 82 11.65 -5.39 -14.94
CA GLY A 82 11.15 -5.15 -13.59
C GLY A 82 11.48 -6.30 -12.64
N VAL A 83 10.97 -6.20 -11.41
CA VAL A 83 11.02 -7.29 -10.42
C VAL A 83 9.95 -8.34 -10.74
N ASN A 84 10.29 -9.61 -10.51
CA ASN A 84 9.32 -10.67 -10.34
C ASN A 84 8.89 -10.69 -8.87
N ILE A 85 7.58 -10.80 -8.63
CA ILE A 85 6.99 -11.01 -7.30
C ILE A 85 6.51 -12.45 -7.25
N SER A 86 7.03 -13.24 -6.32
CA SER A 86 6.57 -14.61 -6.05
C SER A 86 6.00 -14.66 -4.64
N VAL A 87 4.78 -15.17 -4.49
CA VAL A 87 4.07 -15.31 -3.22
C VAL A 87 3.75 -16.78 -3.01
N ASP A 88 4.31 -17.39 -1.97
CA ASP A 88 4.01 -18.76 -1.56
C ASP A 88 3.13 -18.72 -0.29
N ILE A 89 1.82 -18.95 -0.43
CA ILE A 89 0.90 -18.99 0.70
C ILE A 89 1.15 -20.26 1.52
N SER A 90 1.72 -20.08 2.71
CA SER A 90 2.21 -21.13 3.59
C SER A 90 1.19 -21.54 4.66
N GLU A 91 0.41 -20.60 5.18
CA GLU A 91 -0.65 -20.89 6.14
C GLU A 91 -1.92 -20.05 5.92
N LEU A 92 -3.03 -20.77 5.72
CA LEU A 92 -4.38 -20.25 5.90
C LEU A 92 -4.85 -20.59 7.31
N ALA A 93 -4.60 -19.69 8.26
CA ALA A 93 -4.99 -19.83 9.67
C ALA A 93 -6.49 -19.59 9.85
N LEU A 94 -7.30 -20.45 9.22
CA LEU A 94 -8.76 -20.44 9.21
C LEU A 94 -9.35 -21.45 10.22
N SER A 95 -8.49 -22.24 10.88
CA SER A 95 -8.87 -23.47 11.57
C SER A 95 -9.81 -23.26 12.76
N ASN A 96 -9.70 -22.13 13.46
CA ASN A 96 -10.59 -21.79 14.59
C ASN A 96 -11.75 -20.88 14.17
N SER A 97 -11.53 -19.91 13.28
CA SER A 97 -12.56 -18.94 12.87
C SER A 97 -13.72 -19.56 12.08
N PHE A 98 -13.54 -20.73 11.46
CA PHE A 98 -14.64 -21.49 10.85
C PHE A 98 -15.43 -22.36 11.85
N GLN A 99 -14.92 -22.58 13.06
CA GLN A 99 -15.62 -23.34 14.11
C GLN A 99 -16.51 -22.43 14.98
N SER A 100 -16.19 -21.14 15.08
CA SER A 100 -17.00 -20.14 15.77
C SER A 100 -16.92 -18.79 15.07
N ALA A 101 -18.07 -18.20 14.72
CA ALA A 101 -18.14 -16.86 14.13
C ALA A 101 -17.56 -15.74 15.03
N PHE A 102 -17.35 -16.03 16.33
CA PHE A 102 -16.74 -15.12 17.29
C PHE A 102 -15.20 -15.16 17.31
N ASP A 103 -14.55 -15.99 16.50
CA ASP A 103 -13.09 -16.21 16.53
C ASP A 103 -12.39 -15.77 15.23
N ILE A 104 -13.06 -14.91 14.42
CA ILE A 104 -12.48 -14.34 13.19
C ILE A 104 -11.30 -13.39 13.47
N GLU A 105 -11.21 -12.85 14.69
CA GLU A 105 -10.10 -12.00 15.14
C GLU A 105 -8.76 -12.75 15.19
N GLN A 106 -8.79 -14.08 15.36
CA GLN A 106 -7.59 -14.93 15.37
C GLN A 106 -7.20 -15.47 14.00
N SER A 107 -7.97 -15.20 12.94
CA SER A 107 -7.62 -15.66 11.59
C SER A 107 -6.68 -14.71 10.85
N SER A 108 -5.68 -15.32 10.22
CA SER A 108 -4.68 -14.66 9.39
C SER A 108 -4.44 -15.39 8.07
N LEU A 109 -3.98 -14.64 7.08
CA LEU A 109 -3.42 -15.12 5.82
C LEU A 109 -1.91 -14.91 5.89
N VAL A 110 -1.14 -16.00 5.78
CA VAL A 110 0.33 -15.98 5.89
C VAL A 110 0.96 -16.56 4.63
N GLY A 111 2.00 -15.90 4.11
CA GLY A 111 2.78 -16.40 2.99
C GLY A 111 4.17 -15.78 2.89
N ASP A 112 5.09 -16.51 2.29
CA ASP A 112 6.43 -16.02 1.96
C ASP A 112 6.36 -15.17 0.68
N VAL A 113 6.79 -13.92 0.75
CA VAL A 113 6.87 -12.99 -0.39
C VAL A 113 8.34 -12.83 -0.79
N LYS A 114 8.62 -12.99 -2.08
CA LYS A 114 9.95 -12.86 -2.69
C LYS A 114 9.87 -11.85 -3.83
N ILE A 115 10.66 -10.77 -3.73
CA ILE A 115 10.75 -9.72 -4.75
C ILE A 115 12.16 -9.78 -5.33
N THR A 116 12.30 -10.10 -6.61
CA THR A 116 13.62 -10.36 -7.23
C THR A 116 13.75 -9.70 -8.59
N SER A 117 14.86 -9.00 -8.85
CA SER A 117 15.19 -8.48 -10.18
C SER A 117 16.14 -9.41 -10.94
N GLU A 118 15.71 -9.95 -12.06
CA GLU A 118 16.53 -10.81 -12.94
C GLU A 118 17.69 -10.07 -13.63
N THR A 119 17.52 -8.76 -13.91
CA THR A 119 18.37 -8.04 -14.86
C THR A 119 19.48 -7.23 -14.21
N ASN A 120 19.29 -6.79 -12.97
CA ASN A 120 20.19 -5.82 -12.32
C ASN A 120 20.38 -6.01 -10.80
N ASN A 121 19.69 -6.97 -10.15
CA ASN A 121 19.72 -7.19 -8.69
C ASN A 121 19.40 -5.93 -7.83
N THR A 122 18.67 -4.92 -8.35
CA THR A 122 18.43 -3.65 -7.60
C THR A 122 17.48 -3.81 -6.41
N LYS A 123 16.53 -4.75 -6.46
CA LYS A 123 15.80 -5.25 -5.29
C LYS A 123 15.92 -6.78 -5.24
N PHE A 124 16.29 -7.29 -4.07
CA PHE A 124 16.16 -8.69 -3.67
C PHE A 124 15.66 -8.69 -2.23
N GLU A 125 14.38 -9.02 -2.04
CA GLU A 125 13.72 -9.05 -0.74
C GLU A 125 13.02 -10.39 -0.58
N ALA A 126 13.07 -10.96 0.62
CA ALA A 126 12.36 -12.18 0.98
C ALA A 126 11.89 -12.05 2.42
N PHE A 127 10.57 -12.12 2.64
CA PHE A 127 9.94 -11.89 3.93
C PHE A 127 8.66 -12.71 4.09
N GLU A 128 8.39 -13.17 5.30
CA GLU A 128 7.07 -13.71 5.66
C GLU A 128 6.12 -12.53 5.86
N LEU A 129 5.00 -12.53 5.13
CA LEU A 129 3.92 -11.58 5.27
C LEU A 129 2.74 -12.26 5.96
N SER A 130 2.27 -11.67 7.06
CA SER A 130 1.07 -12.11 7.78
C SER A 130 0.09 -10.95 7.88
N VAL A 131 -1.16 -11.21 7.47
CA VAL A 131 -2.26 -10.24 7.53
C VAL A 131 -3.39 -10.84 8.36
N SER A 132 -3.80 -10.14 9.43
CA SER A 132 -4.95 -10.49 10.26
C SER A 132 -6.25 -9.89 9.73
N PHE A 133 -7.39 -10.43 10.20
CA PHE A 133 -8.70 -9.85 9.86
C PHE A 133 -8.87 -8.40 10.36
N ASP A 134 -8.27 -8.02 11.49
CA ASP A 134 -8.27 -6.63 11.98
C ASP A 134 -7.66 -5.67 10.94
N GLN A 135 -6.51 -6.05 10.38
CA GLN A 135 -5.88 -5.30 9.28
C GLN A 135 -6.71 -5.35 7.99
N ALA A 136 -7.42 -6.45 7.73
CA ALA A 136 -8.27 -6.61 6.56
C ALA A 136 -9.59 -5.83 6.64
N SER A 137 -10.08 -5.52 7.84
CA SER A 137 -11.38 -4.87 8.06
C SER A 137 -11.57 -3.56 7.29
N GLN A 138 -10.48 -2.82 7.01
CA GLN A 138 -10.47 -1.60 6.20
C GLN A 138 -10.86 -1.82 4.71
N PHE A 139 -10.81 -3.06 4.21
CA PHE A 139 -11.20 -3.44 2.84
C PHE A 139 -12.64 -3.94 2.74
N LEU A 140 -13.40 -3.94 3.85
CA LEU A 140 -14.84 -4.22 3.83
C LEU A 140 -15.62 -3.04 3.20
N PRO A 141 -16.81 -3.29 2.62
CA PRO A 141 -17.67 -2.22 2.12
C PRO A 141 -18.05 -1.20 3.20
N GLU A 142 -18.15 0.08 2.84
CA GLU A 142 -18.59 1.12 3.78
C GLU A 142 -19.96 0.78 4.40
N GLY A 143 -20.05 0.84 5.72
CA GLY A 143 -21.28 0.54 6.47
C GLY A 143 -21.58 -0.95 6.65
N TYR A 144 -20.67 -1.87 6.29
CA TYR A 144 -20.83 -3.28 6.61
C TYR A 144 -20.74 -3.52 8.13
N ASP A 145 -21.64 -4.35 8.66
CA ASP A 145 -21.65 -4.70 10.09
C ASP A 145 -20.61 -5.79 10.38
N LEU A 146 -19.55 -5.44 11.12
CA LEU A 146 -18.50 -6.37 11.54
C LEU A 146 -19.05 -7.57 12.31
N ALA A 147 -20.18 -7.41 13.02
CA ALA A 147 -20.83 -8.52 13.74
C ALA A 147 -21.57 -9.51 12.83
N GLN A 148 -21.71 -9.22 11.53
CA GLN A 148 -22.24 -10.14 10.52
C GLN A 148 -21.12 -10.81 9.69
N VAL A 149 -19.85 -10.43 9.86
CA VAL A 149 -18.76 -11.05 9.12
C VAL A 149 -18.53 -12.46 9.65
N THR A 150 -18.56 -13.45 8.76
CA THR A 150 -18.16 -14.83 9.05
C THR A 150 -16.96 -15.20 8.17
N SER A 151 -16.15 -16.14 8.64
CA SER A 151 -14.98 -16.63 7.89
C SER A 151 -15.34 -17.33 6.57
N ASP A 152 -16.61 -17.75 6.40
CA ASP A 152 -17.19 -18.27 5.16
C ASP A 152 -17.98 -17.23 4.33
N SER A 153 -17.90 -15.93 4.66
CA SER A 153 -18.48 -14.86 3.85
C SER A 153 -17.57 -14.40 2.71
N LYS A 154 -18.18 -13.90 1.63
CA LYS A 154 -17.43 -13.37 0.49
C LYS A 154 -16.69 -12.08 0.85
N GLU A 155 -17.27 -11.30 1.74
CA GLU A 155 -16.75 -10.02 2.21
C GLU A 155 -15.49 -10.23 3.06
N TYR A 156 -15.48 -11.24 3.95
CA TYR A 156 -14.29 -11.67 4.65
C TYR A 156 -13.17 -12.07 3.67
N TYR A 157 -13.47 -12.94 2.70
CA TYR A 157 -12.51 -13.37 1.69
C TYR A 157 -11.91 -12.20 0.90
N THR A 158 -12.78 -11.34 0.36
CA THR A 158 -12.37 -10.18 -0.45
C THR A 158 -11.53 -9.19 0.36
N ALA A 159 -11.86 -9.00 1.64
CA ALA A 159 -11.08 -8.16 2.55
C ALA A 159 -9.66 -8.72 2.79
N MET A 160 -9.54 -10.02 3.09
CA MET A 160 -8.24 -10.67 3.32
C MET A 160 -7.33 -10.62 2.07
N ILE A 161 -7.88 -10.95 0.90
CA ILE A 161 -7.18 -10.83 -0.40
C ILE A 161 -6.74 -9.39 -0.64
N GLY A 162 -7.65 -8.43 -0.44
CA GLY A 162 -7.37 -7.01 -0.65
C GLY A 162 -6.27 -6.47 0.26
N ALA A 163 -6.24 -6.90 1.51
CA ALA A 163 -5.25 -6.49 2.49
C ALA A 163 -3.87 -7.11 2.27
N PHE A 164 -3.80 -8.38 1.88
CA PHE A 164 -2.53 -9.02 1.54
C PHE A 164 -1.93 -8.43 0.25
N ALA A 165 -2.74 -8.26 -0.79
CA ALA A 165 -2.29 -7.61 -2.03
C ALA A 165 -1.80 -6.17 -1.81
N ASP A 166 -2.47 -5.41 -0.95
CA ASP A 166 -2.06 -4.05 -0.58
C ASP A 166 -0.75 -4.03 0.24
N ALA A 167 -0.59 -4.96 1.17
CA ALA A 167 0.65 -5.10 1.94
C ALA A 167 1.84 -5.52 1.07
N VAL A 168 1.68 -6.42 0.10
CA VAL A 168 2.73 -6.76 -0.90
C VAL A 168 3.17 -5.51 -1.66
N VAL A 169 2.20 -4.70 -2.14
CA VAL A 169 2.52 -3.50 -2.94
C VAL A 169 3.23 -2.41 -2.13
N LYS A 170 2.98 -2.32 -0.81
CA LYS A 170 3.70 -1.39 0.08
C LYS A 170 5.20 -1.69 0.23
N HIS A 171 5.68 -2.89 -0.13
CA HIS A 171 7.13 -3.20 -0.21
C HIS A 171 7.76 -2.81 -1.57
N LEU A 172 6.94 -2.40 -2.56
CA LEU A 172 7.41 -1.91 -3.86
C LEU A 172 7.71 -0.40 -3.84
N GLU A 173 7.09 0.34 -2.92
CA GLU A 173 7.37 1.77 -2.65
C GLU A 173 8.75 2.00 -1.98
#